data_AF-A0A354EER3-F1
#
_entry.id   AF-A0A354EER3-F1
#
_cell.length_a   1.000
_cell.length_b   1.000
_cell.length_c   1.000
_cell.angle_alpha   90.00
_cell.angle_beta   90.00
_cell.angle_gamma   90.00
#
_symmetry.space_group_name_H-M   'P 1'
#
loop_
_entity.id
_entity.type
_entity.pdbx_description
1 polymer ?
#
loop_
_entity_poly.entity_id
_entity_poly.type
_entity_poly.pdbx_seq_one_letter_code
_entity_poly.pdbx_strand_id
1 'polypeptide(L)'
;MSIIDIGAWRLAAGYLLLALPLAIILWLRLSMLSQTLVAVTRMTLQLLFVGFYLQVIFDLNSLWVTGAWALVMIGVADLSIARGCRLRLSRLAGGLFLALLTGTLVPLLFFVFLVLEGSAALDAQYLVPLCGMILGNCLQADIIGLRTFYESLR
;
A
#
# COMPACT_ATOMS: atom_id res chain seq x y z
N MET A 1 3.46 -19.31 -16.07
CA MET A 1 2.24 -18.63 -16.57
C MET A 1 2.69 -17.36 -17.28
N SER A 2 2.31 -17.16 -18.56
CA SER A 2 2.71 -15.96 -19.31
C SER A 2 2.05 -14.73 -18.71
N ILE A 3 2.86 -13.82 -18.16
CA ILE A 3 2.43 -12.54 -17.63
C ILE A 3 1.70 -11.80 -18.75
N ILE A 4 0.43 -11.45 -18.53
CA ILE A 4 -0.37 -10.70 -19.51
C ILE A 4 0.18 -9.28 -19.49
N ASP A 5 0.95 -8.95 -20.53
CA ASP A 5 1.53 -7.62 -20.70
C ASP A 5 0.39 -6.61 -20.93
N ILE A 6 0.16 -5.74 -19.96
CA ILE A 6 -0.88 -4.71 -20.04
C ILE A 6 -0.30 -3.59 -20.90
N GLY A 7 -0.48 -3.71 -22.22
CA GLY A 7 -0.03 -2.67 -23.14
C GLY A 7 -0.56 -1.28 -22.77
N ALA A 8 0.22 -0.24 -23.05
CA ALA A 8 -0.08 1.15 -22.67
C ALA A 8 -1.48 1.62 -23.08
N TRP A 9 -2.01 1.09 -24.18
CA TRP A 9 -3.38 1.35 -24.63
C TRP A 9 -4.46 0.88 -23.63
N ARG A 10 -4.29 -0.30 -23.02
CA ARG A 10 -5.24 -0.84 -22.04
C ARG A 10 -5.19 -0.06 -20.73
N LEU A 11 -4.00 0.39 -20.34
CA LEU A 11 -3.82 1.31 -19.22
C LEU A 11 -4.53 2.65 -19.49
N ALA A 12 -4.33 3.24 -20.68
CA ALA A 12 -5.01 4.48 -21.07
C ALA A 12 -6.54 4.34 -21.09
N ALA A 13 -7.05 3.19 -21.56
CA ALA A 13 -8.48 2.89 -21.50
C ALA A 13 -9.00 2.81 -20.04
N GLY A 14 -8.20 2.30 -19.10
CA GLY A 14 -8.53 2.34 -17.68
C GLY A 14 -8.61 3.76 -17.11
N TYR A 15 -7.70 4.64 -17.53
CA TYR A 15 -7.75 6.06 -17.16
C TYR A 15 -8.99 6.77 -17.67
N LEU A 16 -9.66 6.27 -18.71
CA LEU A 16 -10.94 6.82 -19.18
C LEU A 16 -12.02 6.78 -18.08
N LEU A 17 -11.93 5.87 -17.12
CA LEU A 17 -12.85 5.81 -15.99
C LEU A 17 -12.77 7.08 -15.11
N LEU A 18 -11.65 7.81 -15.11
CA LEU A 18 -11.52 9.11 -14.45
C LEU A 18 -12.31 10.22 -15.16
N ALA A 19 -12.74 10.02 -16.40
CA ALA A 19 -13.57 11.00 -17.10
C ALA A 19 -14.93 11.18 -16.39
N LEU A 20 -15.50 10.12 -15.80
CA LEU A 20 -16.74 10.17 -15.03
C LEU A 20 -16.66 11.14 -13.82
N PRO A 21 -15.76 10.94 -12.85
CA PRO A 21 -15.64 11.85 -11.71
C PRO A 21 -15.23 13.26 -12.13
N LEU A 22 -14.37 13.41 -13.15
CA LEU A 22 -14.00 14.74 -13.67
C LEU A 22 -15.18 15.47 -14.31
N ALA A 23 -16.04 14.77 -15.05
CA ALA A 23 -17.25 15.34 -15.63
C ALA A 23 -18.23 15.79 -14.54
N ILE A 24 -18.39 15.03 -13.46
CA ILE A 24 -19.23 15.41 -12.31
C ILE A 24 -18.68 16.67 -11.64
N ILE A 25 -17.36 16.76 -11.42
CA ILE A 25 -16.71 17.95 -10.84
C ILE A 25 -16.92 19.19 -11.70
N LEU A 26 -16.80 19.05 -13.03
CA LEU A 26 -17.03 20.13 -13.99
C LEU A 26 -18.51 20.55 -14.01
N TRP A 27 -19.44 19.59 -13.97
CA TRP A 27 -20.88 19.84 -13.98
C TRP A 27 -21.35 20.56 -12.70
N LEU A 28 -20.80 20.17 -11.54
CA LEU A 28 -21.05 20.85 -10.26
C LEU A 28 -20.23 22.13 -10.08
N ARG A 29 -19.38 22.52 -11.06
CA ARG A 29 -18.49 23.68 -11.02
C ARG A 29 -17.67 23.78 -9.73
N LEU A 30 -17.18 22.65 -9.23
CA LEU A 30 -16.37 22.62 -8.03
C LEU A 30 -14.99 23.21 -8.33
N SER A 31 -14.51 24.11 -7.47
CA SER A 31 -13.17 24.71 -7.57
C SER A 31 -12.02 23.71 -7.41
N MET A 32 -12.33 22.44 -7.13
CA MET A 32 -11.38 21.37 -6.87
C MET A 32 -10.81 20.72 -8.14
N LEU A 33 -11.29 21.05 -9.34
CA LEU A 33 -10.86 20.40 -10.58
C LEU A 33 -9.33 20.44 -10.78
N SER A 34 -8.71 21.60 -10.58
CA SER A 34 -7.24 21.74 -10.68
C SER A 34 -6.52 20.90 -9.62
N GLN A 35 -7.04 20.86 -8.39
CA GLN A 35 -6.47 20.06 -7.32
C GLN A 35 -6.57 18.55 -7.62
N THR A 36 -7.70 18.10 -8.16
CA THR A 36 -7.91 16.71 -8.56
C THR A 36 -6.96 16.31 -9.68
N LEU A 37 -6.80 17.15 -10.72
CA LEU A 37 -5.87 16.87 -11.82
C LEU A 37 -4.42 16.79 -11.34
N VAL A 38 -3.99 17.71 -10.49
CA VAL A 38 -2.64 17.68 -9.90
C VAL A 38 -2.45 16.45 -9.01
N ALA A 39 -3.46 16.07 -8.22
CA ALA A 39 -3.41 14.89 -7.37
C ALA A 39 -3.31 13.59 -8.18
N VAL A 40 -4.16 13.43 -9.20
CA VAL A 40 -4.13 12.28 -10.10
C VAL A 40 -2.77 12.18 -10.78
N THR A 41 -2.28 13.27 -11.37
CA THR A 41 -0.97 13.31 -12.04
C THR A 41 0.16 12.92 -11.08
N ARG A 42 0.17 13.48 -9.87
CA ARG A 42 1.18 13.15 -8.84
C ARG A 42 1.13 11.67 -8.45
N MET A 43 -0.06 11.11 -8.23
CA MET A 43 -0.23 9.69 -7.87
C MET A 43 0.16 8.76 -9.02
N THR A 44 -0.19 9.10 -10.26
CA THR A 44 0.23 8.37 -11.46
C THR A 44 1.75 8.33 -11.57
N LEU A 45 2.42 9.48 -11.46
CA LEU A 45 3.89 9.55 -11.51
C LEU A 45 4.51 8.76 -10.35
N GLN A 46 3.99 8.91 -9.14
CA GLN A 46 4.48 8.17 -7.97
C GLN A 46 4.39 6.65 -8.18
N LEU A 47 3.24 6.13 -8.63
CA LEU A 47 3.05 4.71 -8.88
C LEU A 47 3.92 4.20 -10.04
N LEU A 48 4.13 5.03 -11.08
CA LEU A 48 5.04 4.70 -12.18
C LEU A 48 6.47 4.51 -11.68
N PHE A 49 6.98 5.44 -10.88
CA PHE A 49 8.33 5.34 -10.30
C PHE A 49 8.46 4.13 -9.37
N VAL A 50 7.46 3.88 -8.53
CA VAL A 50 7.44 2.68 -7.67
C VAL A 50 7.40 1.41 -8.52
N GLY A 51 6.65 1.38 -9.62
CA GLY A 51 6.59 0.26 -10.56
C GLY A 51 7.96 -0.05 -11.18
N PHE A 52 8.67 0.97 -11.68
CA PHE A 52 10.04 0.80 -12.19
C PHE A 52 11.00 0.26 -11.13
N TYR A 53 10.89 0.77 -9.90
CA TYR A 53 11.70 0.29 -8.79
C TYR A 53 11.41 -1.18 -8.45
N LEU A 54 10.14 -1.57 -8.43
CA LEU A 54 9.72 -2.95 -8.16
C LEU A 54 10.15 -3.91 -9.26
N GLN A 55 10.22 -3.49 -10.52
CA GLN A 55 10.71 -4.33 -11.62
C GLN A 55 12.13 -4.83 -11.35
N VAL A 56 13.01 -3.96 -10.81
CA VAL A 56 14.38 -4.35 -10.41
C VAL A 56 14.37 -5.37 -9.27
N ILE A 57 13.46 -5.22 -8.29
CA ILE A 57 13.30 -6.18 -7.20
C ILE A 57 12.78 -7.53 -7.71
N PHE A 58 11.86 -7.50 -8.70
CA PHE A 58 11.28 -8.69 -9.29
C PHE A 58 12.30 -9.45 -10.15
N ASP A 59 13.17 -8.76 -10.90
CA ASP A 59 14.26 -9.37 -11.68
C ASP A 59 15.31 -10.07 -10.80
N LEU A 60 15.51 -9.60 -9.58
CA LEU A 60 16.41 -10.22 -8.60
C LEU A 60 15.86 -11.54 -8.02
N ASN A 61 14.57 -11.83 -8.22
CA ASN A 61 13.78 -13.02 -7.82
C ASN A 61 14.38 -13.91 -6.71
N SER A 62 14.77 -13.29 -5.60
CA SER A 62 15.35 -13.98 -4.45
C SER A 62 14.45 -13.78 -3.25
N LEU A 63 14.04 -14.89 -2.63
CA LEU A 63 13.18 -14.92 -1.45
C LEU A 63 13.72 -14.05 -0.31
N TRP A 64 15.04 -14.00 -0.19
CA TRP A 64 15.74 -13.19 0.80
C TRP A 64 15.58 -11.69 0.53
N VAL A 65 15.65 -11.27 -0.73
CA VAL A 65 15.48 -9.86 -1.13
C VAL A 65 14.03 -9.42 -0.92
N THR A 66 13.07 -10.27 -1.30
CA THR A 66 11.63 -10.02 -1.09
C THR A 66 11.28 -9.94 0.41
N GLY A 67 11.82 -10.86 1.22
CA GLY A 67 11.61 -10.87 2.67
C GLY A 67 12.26 -9.67 3.37
N ALA A 68 13.49 -9.32 2.99
CA ALA A 68 14.16 -8.12 3.49
C ALA A 68 13.38 -6.84 3.10
N TRP A 69 12.86 -6.78 1.88
CA TRP A 69 12.05 -5.66 1.42
C TRP A 69 10.72 -5.56 2.17
N ALA A 70 10.07 -6.69 2.48
CA ALA A 70 8.87 -6.71 3.33
C ALA A 70 9.16 -6.20 4.74
N LEU A 71 10.30 -6.57 5.34
CA LEU A 71 10.73 -6.03 6.64
C LEU A 71 10.98 -4.52 6.58
N VAL A 72 11.60 -4.03 5.51
CA VAL A 72 11.78 -2.59 5.29
C VAL A 72 10.43 -1.88 5.18
N MET A 73 9.47 -2.44 4.43
CA MET A 73 8.12 -1.89 4.33
C MET A 73 7.41 -1.82 5.68
N ILE A 74 7.52 -2.86 6.50
CA ILE A 74 6.96 -2.88 7.87
C ILE A 74 7.61 -1.80 8.74
N GLY A 75 8.94 -1.66 8.70
CA GLY A 75 9.64 -0.62 9.45
C GLY A 75 9.28 0.81 9.01
N VAL A 76 9.14 1.05 7.71
CA VAL A 76 8.72 2.35 7.18
C VAL A 76 7.27 2.65 7.54
N ALA A 77 6.38 1.65 7.52
CA ALA A 77 4.99 1.80 7.91
C ALA A 77 4.84 2.17 9.39
N ASP A 78 5.59 1.50 10.26
CA ASP A 78 5.64 1.82 11.69
C ASP A 78 6.09 3.27 11.93
N LEU A 79 7.15 3.71 11.24
CA LEU A 79 7.62 5.09 11.30
C LEU A 79 6.56 6.09 10.78
N SER A 80 5.81 5.72 9.74
CA SER A 80 4.73 6.53 9.20
C SER A 80 3.59 6.71 10.21
N ILE A 81 3.21 5.64 10.92
CA ILE A 81 2.18 5.69 11.98
C ILE A 81 2.66 6.51 13.16
N ALA A 82 3.90 6.26 13.60
CA ALA A 82 4.55 6.99 14.65
C ALA A 82 4.50 8.51 14.44
N ARG A 83 4.77 8.95 13.20
CA ARG A 83 4.69 10.37 12.80
C ARG A 83 3.25 10.84 12.63
N GLY A 84 2.37 10.01 12.07
CA GLY A 84 0.97 10.34 11.79
C GLY A 84 0.12 10.57 13.04
N CYS A 85 0.32 9.79 14.10
CA CYS A 85 -0.46 9.89 15.33
C CYS A 85 0.07 10.91 16.35
N ARG A 86 1.23 11.57 16.11
CA ARG A 86 1.89 12.47 17.08
C ARG A 86 1.95 11.90 18.51
N LEU A 87 2.03 10.58 18.65
CA LEU A 87 2.04 9.94 19.96
C LEU A 87 3.34 10.30 20.69
N ARG A 88 3.30 10.40 22.03
CA ARG A 88 4.51 10.47 22.87
C ARG A 88 5.19 9.09 22.87
N LEU A 89 5.93 8.86 21.79
CA LEU A 89 6.29 7.57 21.23
C LEU A 89 7.58 6.98 21.81
N SER A 90 7.64 6.79 23.12
CA SER A 90 8.76 6.03 23.72
C SER A 90 8.31 4.73 24.39
N ARG A 91 7.07 4.66 24.90
CA ARG A 91 6.56 3.44 25.57
C ARG A 91 5.60 2.60 24.74
N LEU A 92 4.83 3.20 23.83
CA LEU A 92 3.84 2.49 23.01
C LEU A 92 4.32 2.08 21.61
N ALA A 93 5.50 2.56 21.18
CA ALA A 93 6.06 2.23 19.86
C ALA A 93 6.25 0.71 19.69
N GLY A 94 6.79 0.04 20.71
CA GLY A 94 7.02 -1.41 20.66
C GLY A 94 5.72 -2.23 20.58
N GLY A 95 4.68 -1.84 21.32
CA GLY A 95 3.39 -2.51 21.27
C GLY A 95 2.68 -2.34 19.92
N LEU A 96 2.80 -1.15 19.34
CA LEU A 96 2.26 -0.83 18.02
C LEU A 96 3.00 -1.59 16.91
N PHE A 97 4.33 -1.65 17.00
CA PHE A 97 5.14 -2.45 16.08
C PHE A 97 4.75 -3.94 16.14
N LEU A 98 4.56 -4.50 17.34
CA LEU A 98 4.08 -5.87 17.48
C LEU A 98 2.67 -6.06 16.92
N ALA A 99 1.75 -5.12 17.14
CA ALA A 99 0.40 -5.18 16.60
C ALA A 99 0.39 -5.14 15.07
N LEU A 100 1.15 -4.24 14.45
CA LEU A 100 1.32 -4.16 13.00
C LEU A 100 2.02 -5.38 12.42
N LEU A 101 3.08 -5.83 13.08
CA LEU A 101 3.85 -6.99 12.65
C LEU A 101 2.96 -8.22 12.67
N THR A 102 2.29 -8.50 13.79
CA THR A 102 1.37 -9.65 13.89
C THR A 102 0.16 -9.51 12.99
N GLY A 103 -0.44 -8.32 12.93
CA GLY A 103 -1.60 -8.01 12.09
C GLY A 103 -1.31 -8.09 10.59
N THR A 104 -0.07 -7.85 10.17
CA THR A 104 0.34 -8.00 8.77
C THR A 104 0.82 -9.43 8.48
N LEU A 105 1.65 -10.00 9.36
CA LEU A 105 2.33 -11.27 9.13
C LEU A 105 1.36 -12.46 9.16
N VAL A 106 0.34 -12.44 10.04
CA VAL A 106 -0.66 -13.53 10.13
C VAL A 106 -1.47 -13.67 8.84
N PRO A 107 -2.16 -12.61 8.34
CA PRO A 107 -2.86 -12.70 7.06
C PRO A 107 -1.92 -12.89 5.87
N LEU A 108 -0.71 -12.32 5.88
CA LEU A 108 0.26 -12.55 4.81
C LEU A 108 0.65 -14.03 4.71
N LEU A 109 0.98 -14.66 5.84
CA LEU A 109 1.29 -16.10 5.89
C LEU A 109 0.08 -16.95 5.51
N PHE A 110 -1.13 -16.57 5.94
CA PHE A 110 -2.36 -17.24 5.55
C PHE A 110 -2.57 -17.20 4.03
N PHE A 111 -2.41 -16.03 3.40
CA PHE A 111 -2.54 -15.90 1.95
C PHE A 111 -1.44 -16.67 1.20
N VAL A 112 -0.19 -16.60 1.65
CA VAL A 112 0.94 -17.26 1.00
C VAL A 112 0.87 -18.79 1.13
N PHE A 113 0.51 -19.33 2.30
CA PHE A 113 0.52 -20.79 2.52
C PHE A 113 -0.81 -21.47 2.18
N LEU A 114 -1.95 -20.79 2.36
CA LEU A 114 -3.26 -21.42 2.25
C LEU A 114 -3.99 -21.08 0.93
N VAL A 115 -3.77 -19.88 0.39
CA VAL A 115 -4.50 -19.39 -0.79
C VAL A 115 -3.67 -19.52 -2.07
N LEU A 116 -2.37 -19.20 -2.01
CA LEU A 116 -1.45 -19.39 -3.12
C LEU A 116 -0.75 -20.76 -2.96
N GLU A 117 -1.37 -21.84 -3.43
CA GLU A 117 -0.68 -23.13 -3.52
C GLU A 117 0.40 -23.10 -4.62
N GLY A 118 1.66 -23.45 -4.28
CA GLY A 118 2.72 -23.79 -5.25
C GLY A 118 3.89 -22.80 -5.39
N SER A 119 4.83 -23.11 -6.30
CA SER A 119 6.11 -22.39 -6.50
C SER A 119 6.00 -20.90 -6.86
N ALA A 120 4.81 -20.42 -7.20
CA ALA A 120 4.52 -19.01 -7.52
C ALA A 120 4.03 -18.19 -6.30
N ALA A 121 3.72 -18.84 -5.17
CA ALA A 121 3.28 -18.17 -3.94
C ALA A 121 4.34 -17.22 -3.35
N LEU A 122 5.58 -17.47 -3.72
CA LEU A 122 6.78 -16.80 -3.25
C LEU A 122 7.34 -15.80 -4.24
N ASP A 123 6.71 -15.64 -5.42
CA ASP A 123 7.15 -14.63 -6.36
C ASP A 123 6.94 -13.23 -5.77
N ALA A 124 7.98 -12.41 -5.89
CA ALA A 124 8.00 -11.04 -5.39
C ALA A 124 6.83 -10.20 -5.95
N GLN A 125 6.39 -10.49 -7.17
CA GLN A 125 5.29 -9.81 -7.87
C GLN A 125 3.93 -9.95 -7.18
N TYR A 126 3.70 -11.01 -6.41
CA TYR A 126 2.46 -11.21 -5.65
C TYR A 126 2.64 -10.81 -4.19
N LEU A 127 3.77 -11.22 -3.60
CA LEU A 127 4.01 -11.09 -2.16
C LEU A 127 4.18 -9.62 -1.75
N VAL A 128 4.84 -8.80 -2.57
CA VAL A 128 5.06 -7.38 -2.29
C VAL A 128 3.75 -6.57 -2.33
N PRO A 129 2.92 -6.63 -3.40
CA PRO A 129 1.64 -5.93 -3.40
C PRO A 129 0.66 -6.40 -2.32
N LEU A 130 0.57 -7.72 -2.06
CA LEU A 130 -0.26 -8.27 -0.98
C LEU A 130 0.17 -7.75 0.39
N CYS A 131 1.47 -7.81 0.67
CA CYS A 131 2.04 -7.27 1.91
C CYS A 131 1.71 -5.77 2.05
N GLY A 132 1.93 -4.98 1.00
CA GLY A 132 1.65 -3.54 1.00
C GLY A 132 0.18 -3.20 1.26
N MET A 133 -0.77 -3.93 0.64
CA MET A 133 -2.20 -3.70 0.85
C MET A 133 -2.65 -4.07 2.26
N ILE A 134 -2.22 -5.23 2.77
CA ILE A 134 -2.54 -5.67 4.14
C ILE A 134 -1.99 -4.68 5.16
N LEU A 135 -0.71 -4.33 5.02
CA LEU A 135 -0.01 -3.40 5.90
C LEU A 135 -0.67 -2.01 5.89
N GLY A 136 -1.09 -1.51 4.72
CA GLY A 136 -1.80 -0.23 4.61
C GLY A 136 -3.14 -0.22 5.35
N ASN A 137 -3.87 -1.34 5.29
CA ASN A 137 -5.14 -1.48 6.01
C ASN A 137 -4.93 -1.59 7.53
N CYS A 138 -3.95 -2.36 7.99
CA CYS A 138 -3.59 -2.44 9.41
C CYS A 138 -3.19 -1.07 9.95
N LEU A 139 -2.35 -0.34 9.20
CA LEU A 139 -1.95 1.03 9.51
C LEU A 139 -3.15 1.94 9.72
N GLN A 140 -4.13 1.90 8.81
CA GLN A 140 -5.30 2.76 8.91
C GLN A 140 -6.20 2.38 10.10
N ALA A 141 -6.37 1.08 10.36
CA ALA A 141 -7.12 0.58 11.51
C ALA A 141 -6.49 1.03 12.83
N ASP A 142 -5.16 0.91 12.96
CA ASP A 142 -4.44 1.31 14.17
C ASP A 142 -4.51 2.81 14.41
N ILE A 143 -4.37 3.63 13.36
CA ILE A 143 -4.51 5.10 13.48
C ILE A 143 -5.91 5.47 13.98
N ILE A 144 -6.96 4.86 13.43
CA ILE A 144 -8.35 5.13 13.85
C ILE A 144 -8.58 4.63 15.28
N GLY A 145 -8.12 3.42 15.62
CA GLY A 145 -8.27 2.81 16.93
C GLY A 145 -7.58 3.63 18.03
N LEU A 146 -6.30 3.99 17.82
CA LEU A 146 -5.55 4.84 18.74
C LEU A 146 -6.19 6.20 18.90
N ARG A 147 -6.59 6.85 17.79
CA ARG A 147 -7.24 8.16 17.84
C ARG A 147 -8.54 8.10 18.64
N THR A 148 -9.38 7.10 18.38
CA THR A 148 -10.67 6.92 19.08
C THR A 148 -10.46 6.65 20.57
N PHE A 149 -9.48 5.80 20.91
CA PHE A 149 -9.13 5.51 22.29
C PHE A 149 -8.66 6.76 23.05
N TYR A 150 -7.75 7.54 22.45
CA TYR A 150 -7.26 8.79 23.04
C TYR A 150 -8.36 9.86 23.15
N GLU A 151 -9.26 9.96 22.16
CA GLU A 151 -10.40 10.88 22.21
C GLU A 151 -11.39 10.48 23.32
N SER A 152 -11.62 9.17 23.57
CA SER A 152 -12.52 8.69 24.62
C SER A 152 -12.02 8.89 26.06
N LEU A 153 -10.70 9.07 26.23
CA LEU A 153 -10.05 9.32 27.53
C LEU A 153 -10.05 10.82 27.92
N ARG A 154 -10.46 11.70 27.01
CA ARG A 154 -10.48 13.16 27.21
C ARG A 154 -11.90 13.63 27.47
#